data_AF-A0A2E0X165-F1
#
_entry.id   AF-A0A2E0X165-F1
#
_cell.length_a   1.000
_cell.length_b   1.000
_cell.length_c   1.000
_cell.angle_alpha   90.00
_cell.angle_beta   90.00
_cell.angle_gamma   90.00
#
_symmetry.space_group_name_H-M   'P 1'
#
loop_
_entity.id
_entity.type
_entity.pdbx_description
1 polymer ?
#
loop_
_entity_poly.entity_id
_entity_poly.type
_entity_poly.pdbx_seq_one_letter_code
_entity_poly.pdbx_strand_id
1 'polypeptide(L)'
;MAPMAFLQHLRRARLQQVAAIVLSVLTASQALARRPDRWYRMGDDPAQGTSAGLVADSGNGNTYDSIGTVGQGNLQDLEPFGAPAYVSISGNRPVAADTTNNWAIRFNGFDDLTETGDYLLGANLNIPEESAAAVSGGEPYTGITDRGYQLWFQPLSLPATGAAWILDDGEEYEFRIDSTGVIIAETRDASVTTSATAAAGAWTHVAQVRPSGNAGGSLFWVNGIAVASQTGEQRSSTTGLVIGSNAQPDGAGGTTVPGGPGNTAFFDGLVDEIDMFVLGGAFGEFDYTKDNGYFTDVFLPTQNPAYSYVDVTGPLGTADGHNDKTWVEGDINFDGSRNQADIDAFVAGWRSTNADSLVGAGPGVGDYVTLGKGDLDLDGDTDIDDFVQLRFAFAGVAVTMPTAAQLAGAVPEPSTCALMLAGGVSAWVRRRRR
;
A
#
# COMPACT_ATOMS: atom_id res chain seq x y z
N MET A 1 -20.61 9.05 -69.15
CA MET A 1 -21.35 8.06 -68.35
C MET A 1 -20.65 6.72 -68.57
N ALA A 2 -19.98 6.03 -67.64
CA ALA A 2 -19.87 6.11 -66.19
C ALA A 2 -18.53 5.44 -65.76
N PRO A 3 -17.70 6.08 -64.90
CA PRO A 3 -16.72 5.34 -64.09
C PRO A 3 -16.70 5.75 -62.60
N MET A 4 -17.64 6.57 -62.12
CA MET A 4 -17.62 7.09 -60.74
C MET A 4 -18.09 6.08 -59.66
N ALA A 5 -18.91 5.09 -60.02
CA ALA A 5 -19.50 4.16 -59.03
C ALA A 5 -18.49 3.12 -58.50
N PHE A 6 -17.46 2.76 -59.28
CA PHE A 6 -16.49 1.73 -58.88
C PHE A 6 -15.46 2.24 -57.86
N LEU A 7 -15.09 3.52 -57.92
CA LEU A 7 -14.16 4.16 -56.98
C LEU A 7 -14.77 4.40 -55.59
N GLN A 8 -16.09 4.55 -55.48
CA GLN A 8 -16.77 4.69 -54.19
C GLN A 8 -16.85 3.38 -53.40
N HIS A 9 -16.96 2.23 -54.08
CA HIS A 9 -16.96 0.92 -53.41
C HIS A 9 -15.58 0.52 -52.85
N LEU A 10 -14.49 0.83 -53.56
CA LEU A 10 -13.13 0.55 -53.09
C LEU A 10 -12.72 1.38 -51.87
N ARG A 11 -13.24 2.63 -51.74
CA ARG A 11 -13.00 3.46 -50.56
C ARG A 11 -13.77 2.98 -49.32
N ARG A 12 -14.99 2.47 -49.48
CA ARG A 12 -15.78 1.90 -48.37
C ARG A 12 -15.19 0.58 -47.84
N ALA A 13 -14.71 -0.29 -48.73
CA ALA A 13 -14.10 -1.55 -48.33
C ALA A 13 -12.77 -1.38 -47.55
N ARG A 14 -11.94 -0.39 -47.92
CA ARG A 14 -10.70 -0.10 -47.18
C ARG A 14 -10.94 0.57 -45.83
N LEU A 15 -11.94 1.44 -45.70
CA LEU A 15 -12.33 2.04 -44.41
C LEU A 15 -12.88 0.99 -43.43
N GLN A 16 -13.63 -0.01 -43.92
CA GLN A 16 -14.12 -1.11 -43.08
C GLN A 16 -13.01 -2.08 -42.66
N GLN A 17 -12.01 -2.35 -43.51
CA GLN A 17 -10.86 -3.19 -43.14
C GLN A 17 -9.90 -2.49 -42.16
N VAL A 18 -9.69 -1.18 -42.27
CA VAL A 18 -8.88 -0.43 -41.28
C VAL A 18 -9.63 -0.35 -39.94
N ALA A 19 -10.94 -0.14 -39.93
CA ALA A 19 -11.74 -0.17 -38.70
C ALA A 19 -11.71 -1.55 -38.02
N ALA A 20 -11.73 -2.66 -38.77
CA ALA A 20 -11.66 -4.01 -38.22
C ALA A 20 -10.26 -4.38 -37.67
N ILE A 21 -9.18 -3.86 -38.25
CA ILE A 21 -7.80 -4.06 -37.75
C ILE A 21 -7.55 -3.18 -36.51
N VAL A 22 -8.16 -2.00 -36.41
CA VAL A 22 -8.09 -1.16 -35.19
C VAL A 22 -8.95 -1.73 -34.06
N LEU A 23 -10.04 -2.44 -34.35
CA LEU A 23 -10.91 -3.03 -33.33
C LEU A 23 -10.39 -4.37 -32.75
N SER A 24 -9.39 -5.00 -33.38
CA SER A 24 -8.91 -6.35 -33.00
C SER A 24 -7.63 -6.39 -32.16
N VAL A 25 -7.07 -5.23 -31.79
CA VAL A 25 -5.78 -5.15 -31.06
C VAL A 25 -5.89 -4.56 -29.65
N LEU A 26 -7.09 -4.21 -29.18
CA LEU A 26 -7.30 -3.60 -27.85
C LEU A 26 -8.24 -4.45 -26.98
N THR A 27 -8.08 -5.77 -26.97
CA THR A 27 -8.41 -6.51 -25.75
C THR A 27 -7.30 -6.19 -24.75
N ALA A 28 -7.42 -5.06 -24.05
CA ALA A 28 -6.65 -4.87 -22.83
C ALA A 28 -6.94 -6.09 -21.96
N SER A 29 -5.95 -6.95 -21.78
CA SER A 29 -6.00 -7.91 -20.68
C SER A 29 -6.21 -7.06 -19.45
N GLN A 30 -7.38 -7.18 -18.82
CA GLN A 30 -7.55 -6.58 -17.50
C GLN A 30 -6.42 -7.15 -16.66
N ALA A 31 -5.52 -6.28 -16.20
CA ALA A 31 -4.54 -6.68 -15.21
C ALA A 31 -5.34 -7.33 -14.08
N LEU A 32 -4.98 -8.57 -13.75
CA LEU A 32 -5.61 -9.21 -12.62
C LEU A 32 -5.27 -8.36 -11.39
N ALA A 33 -6.21 -8.22 -10.47
CA ALA A 33 -5.90 -7.65 -9.16
C ALA A 33 -4.81 -8.50 -8.50
N ARG A 34 -4.05 -7.91 -7.58
CA ARG A 34 -3.13 -8.66 -6.72
C ARG A 34 -3.80 -9.92 -6.17
N ARG A 35 -3.02 -10.97 -5.93
CA ARG A 35 -3.52 -12.20 -5.32
C ARG A 35 -3.25 -12.20 -3.82
N PRO A 36 -4.30 -12.21 -2.96
CA PRO A 36 -4.12 -12.48 -1.54
C PRO A 36 -3.43 -13.84 -1.34
N ASP A 37 -2.37 -13.85 -0.53
CA ASP A 37 -1.57 -15.04 -0.17
C ASP A 37 -1.89 -15.47 1.27
N ARG A 38 -1.82 -14.53 2.22
CA ARG A 38 -2.17 -14.73 3.63
C ARG A 38 -3.01 -13.58 4.13
N TRP A 39 -3.98 -13.87 4.99
CA TRP A 39 -4.75 -12.83 5.64
C TRP A 39 -5.13 -13.19 7.07
N TYR A 40 -4.69 -12.38 8.03
CA TYR A 40 -5.00 -12.55 9.43
C TYR A 40 -5.88 -11.40 9.92
N ARG A 41 -7.20 -11.64 10.02
CA ARG A 41 -8.21 -10.71 10.53
C ARG A 41 -8.49 -10.87 12.03
N MET A 42 -7.54 -11.49 12.73
CA MET A 42 -7.39 -11.54 14.17
C MET A 42 -8.67 -11.75 15.00
N GLY A 43 -9.28 -12.93 14.98
CA GLY A 43 -10.42 -13.26 15.86
C GLY A 43 -11.79 -13.17 15.16
N ASP A 44 -11.80 -12.98 13.84
CA ASP A 44 -12.98 -13.04 12.98
C ASP A 44 -13.45 -14.48 12.71
N ASP A 45 -12.55 -15.47 12.76
CA ASP A 45 -12.90 -16.86 12.53
C ASP A 45 -13.66 -17.45 13.75
N PRO A 46 -14.87 -18.01 13.57
CA PRO A 46 -15.62 -18.65 14.64
C PRO A 46 -14.87 -19.75 15.40
N ALA A 47 -13.92 -20.43 14.75
CA ALA A 47 -13.06 -21.45 15.35
C ALA A 47 -11.99 -20.86 16.29
N GLN A 48 -11.72 -19.56 16.24
CA GLN A 48 -10.91 -18.84 17.23
C GLN A 48 -11.72 -18.48 18.50
N GLY A 49 -13.00 -18.85 18.56
CA GLY A 49 -13.76 -18.81 19.82
C GLY A 49 -14.13 -17.40 20.31
N THR A 50 -14.22 -16.41 19.42
CA THR A 50 -14.93 -15.09 19.48
C THR A 50 -15.12 -14.41 20.85
N SER A 51 -14.26 -14.63 21.82
CA SER A 51 -14.36 -14.06 23.17
C SER A 51 -13.01 -13.48 23.53
N ALA A 52 -13.02 -12.26 24.05
CA ALA A 52 -11.79 -11.58 24.49
C ALA A 52 -11.03 -12.50 25.46
N GLY A 53 -9.76 -12.78 25.17
CA GLY A 53 -9.01 -13.82 25.86
C GLY A 53 -7.67 -14.12 25.21
N LEU A 54 -6.89 -14.99 25.85
CA LEU A 54 -5.57 -15.40 25.35
C LEU A 54 -5.71 -16.14 24.02
N VAL A 55 -4.78 -15.91 23.08
CA VAL A 55 -4.74 -16.65 21.80
C VAL A 55 -4.54 -18.15 22.04
N ALA A 56 -3.79 -18.53 23.08
CA ALA A 56 -3.61 -19.93 23.46
C ALA A 56 -4.91 -20.64 23.90
N ASP A 57 -5.94 -19.88 24.31
CA ASP A 57 -7.22 -20.43 24.76
C ASP A 57 -8.24 -20.61 23.61
N SER A 58 -7.92 -20.16 22.39
CA SER A 58 -8.80 -20.29 21.22
C SER A 58 -8.58 -21.60 20.45
N GLY A 59 -9.42 -22.60 20.68
CA GLY A 59 -9.65 -23.77 19.79
C GLY A 59 -8.49 -24.74 19.57
N ASN A 60 -7.39 -24.25 19.00
CA ASN A 60 -6.12 -24.94 18.79
C ASN A 60 -4.89 -24.10 19.22
N GLY A 61 -5.11 -22.89 19.75
CA GLY A 61 -4.07 -22.01 20.24
C GLY A 61 -3.37 -21.17 19.17
N ASN A 62 -3.90 -21.06 17.94
CA ASN A 62 -3.26 -20.33 16.84
C ASN A 62 -4.13 -19.18 16.28
N THR A 63 -3.49 -18.23 15.60
CA THR A 63 -4.16 -17.28 14.72
C THR A 63 -4.29 -17.87 13.31
N TYR A 64 -5.51 -17.92 12.76
CA TYR A 64 -5.82 -18.55 11.48
C TYR A 64 -5.62 -17.59 10.31
N ASP A 65 -5.12 -18.15 9.22
CA ASP A 65 -5.11 -17.54 7.89
C ASP A 65 -6.50 -17.66 7.25
N SER A 66 -7.23 -16.55 7.13
CA SER A 66 -8.60 -16.47 6.61
C SER A 66 -8.70 -16.78 5.11
N ILE A 67 -7.58 -16.85 4.37
CA ILE A 67 -7.56 -17.23 2.95
C ILE A 67 -7.29 -18.73 2.75
N GLY A 68 -6.57 -19.37 3.66
CA GLY A 68 -6.23 -20.77 3.54
C GLY A 68 -7.44 -21.71 3.68
N THR A 69 -7.31 -22.93 3.16
CA THR A 69 -8.38 -23.94 3.27
C THR A 69 -7.87 -25.12 4.09
N VAL A 70 -8.64 -25.49 5.12
CA VAL A 70 -8.32 -26.63 5.99
C VAL A 70 -8.07 -27.90 5.17
N GLY A 71 -6.90 -28.50 5.36
CA GLY A 71 -6.49 -29.74 4.70
C GLY A 71 -5.88 -29.60 3.31
N GLN A 72 -5.67 -28.38 2.80
CA GLN A 72 -5.03 -28.14 1.50
C GLN A 72 -3.54 -27.79 1.59
N GLY A 73 -2.96 -27.73 2.80
CA GLY A 73 -1.53 -27.42 2.99
C GLY A 73 -1.16 -25.96 2.70
N ASN A 74 -2.15 -25.11 2.43
CA ASN A 74 -1.98 -23.68 2.24
C ASN A 74 -2.26 -22.85 3.50
N LEU A 75 -2.83 -23.43 4.57
CA LEU A 75 -2.92 -22.72 5.85
C LEU A 75 -1.54 -22.53 6.45
N GLN A 76 -1.21 -21.28 6.76
CA GLN A 76 -0.06 -20.94 7.59
C GLN A 76 -0.55 -20.16 8.78
N ASP A 77 -0.93 -20.90 9.82
CA ASP A 77 -1.35 -20.29 11.07
C ASP A 77 -0.16 -19.69 11.80
N LEU A 78 -0.42 -18.68 12.62
CA LEU A 78 0.60 -18.09 13.49
C LEU A 78 0.49 -18.69 14.91
N GLU A 79 1.61 -19.21 15.41
CA GLU A 79 1.75 -19.76 16.75
C GLU A 79 2.07 -18.64 17.76
N PRO A 80 1.29 -18.46 18.83
CA PRO A 80 1.55 -17.46 19.85
C PRO A 80 2.64 -17.90 20.82
N PHE A 81 3.48 -16.95 21.21
CA PHE A 81 4.44 -17.07 22.30
C PHE A 81 4.19 -15.97 23.32
N GLY A 82 4.40 -16.29 24.60
CA GLY A 82 3.98 -15.43 25.70
C GLY A 82 2.47 -15.55 25.96
N ALA A 83 1.80 -14.42 26.13
CA ALA A 83 0.38 -14.32 26.42
C ALA A 83 -0.34 -13.27 25.54
N PRO A 84 -0.13 -13.25 24.20
CA PRO A 84 -0.90 -12.36 23.35
C PRO A 84 -2.39 -12.71 23.44
N ALA A 85 -3.24 -11.70 23.29
CA ALA A 85 -4.67 -11.82 23.55
C ALA A 85 -5.52 -11.14 22.50
N TYR A 86 -6.63 -11.77 22.10
CA TYR A 86 -7.64 -11.10 21.29
C TYR A 86 -8.38 -10.06 22.13
N VAL A 87 -8.46 -8.84 21.60
CA VAL A 87 -9.18 -7.73 22.21
C VAL A 87 -10.20 -7.17 21.23
N SER A 88 -11.37 -6.79 21.73
CA SER A 88 -12.37 -6.13 20.89
C SER A 88 -11.93 -4.70 20.59
N ILE A 89 -12.03 -4.32 19.33
CA ILE A 89 -11.71 -2.98 18.81
C ILE A 89 -12.94 -2.30 18.21
N SER A 90 -14.15 -2.82 18.50
CA SER A 90 -15.41 -2.31 17.97
C SER A 90 -15.53 -0.79 18.17
N GLY A 91 -15.58 -0.06 17.05
CA GLY A 91 -15.70 1.40 17.03
C GLY A 91 -14.44 2.19 17.38
N ASN A 92 -13.28 1.53 17.49
CA ASN A 92 -12.00 2.18 17.82
C ASN A 92 -11.05 2.29 16.62
N ARG A 93 -11.21 1.45 15.59
CA ARG A 93 -10.42 1.49 14.35
C ARG A 93 -11.03 2.49 13.34
N PRO A 94 -10.24 3.24 12.55
CA PRO A 94 -10.74 4.26 11.63
C PRO A 94 -11.39 3.73 10.34
N VAL A 95 -11.60 2.42 10.22
CA VAL A 95 -12.36 1.82 9.11
C VAL A 95 -13.86 1.83 9.39
N ALA A 96 -14.67 1.62 8.35
CA ALA A 96 -16.12 1.53 8.49
C ALA A 96 -16.53 0.38 9.44
N ALA A 97 -17.53 0.66 10.29
CA ALA A 97 -18.02 -0.23 11.36
C ALA A 97 -18.78 -1.48 10.85
N ASP A 98 -19.00 -1.58 9.53
CA ASP A 98 -19.62 -2.71 8.84
C ASP A 98 -18.62 -3.79 8.41
N THR A 99 -17.32 -3.54 8.59
CA THR A 99 -16.30 -4.59 8.52
C THR A 99 -16.62 -5.63 9.61
N THR A 100 -16.74 -6.90 9.22
CA THR A 100 -16.97 -8.01 10.17
C THR A 100 -15.82 -8.17 11.16
N ASN A 101 -14.69 -7.50 10.91
CA ASN A 101 -13.54 -7.47 11.77
C ASN A 101 -13.69 -6.45 12.93
N ASN A 102 -13.92 -6.98 14.12
CA ASN A 102 -14.08 -6.23 15.36
C ASN A 102 -13.02 -6.57 16.41
N TRP A 103 -11.94 -7.21 15.98
CA TRP A 103 -10.96 -7.82 16.87
C TRP A 103 -9.55 -7.45 16.43
N ALA A 104 -8.64 -7.36 17.39
CA ALA A 104 -7.22 -7.24 17.14
C ALA A 104 -6.49 -8.18 18.09
N ILE A 105 -5.23 -8.48 17.77
CA ILE A 105 -4.34 -9.12 18.73
C ILE A 105 -3.58 -8.06 19.52
N ARG A 106 -3.54 -8.23 20.84
CA ARG A 106 -2.76 -7.42 21.78
C ARG A 106 -1.47 -8.12 22.14
N PHE A 107 -0.38 -7.38 22.06
CA PHE A 107 0.94 -7.72 22.60
C PHE A 107 1.23 -6.80 23.79
N ASN A 108 1.79 -7.32 24.88
CA ASN A 108 2.13 -6.53 26.07
C ASN A 108 3.63 -6.15 26.15
N GLY A 109 4.37 -6.27 25.05
CA GLY A 109 5.81 -6.03 25.03
C GLY A 109 6.61 -7.10 25.76
N PHE A 110 7.75 -6.68 26.33
CA PHE A 110 8.66 -7.54 27.09
C PHE A 110 8.28 -7.53 28.58
N ASP A 111 8.13 -8.70 29.18
CA ASP A 111 7.97 -8.84 30.63
C ASP A 111 9.32 -9.19 31.28
N ASP A 112 9.89 -8.20 32.00
CA ASP A 112 11.15 -8.35 32.76
C ASP A 112 11.08 -9.47 33.82
N LEU A 113 9.89 -9.83 34.32
CA LEU A 113 9.74 -10.84 35.37
C LEU A 113 9.82 -12.26 34.82
N THR A 114 9.29 -12.49 33.63
CA THR A 114 9.29 -13.80 32.98
C THR A 114 10.42 -13.94 31.97
N GLU A 115 11.10 -12.83 31.62
CA GLU A 115 12.07 -12.73 30.53
C GLU A 115 11.48 -13.21 29.19
N THR A 116 10.17 -13.03 29.00
CA THR A 116 9.45 -13.42 27.79
C THR A 116 8.69 -12.22 27.24
N GLY A 117 8.64 -12.08 25.92
CA GLY A 117 7.74 -11.14 25.27
C GLY A 117 6.59 -11.85 24.55
N ASP A 118 5.54 -11.08 24.28
CA ASP A 118 4.40 -11.54 23.47
C ASP A 118 4.74 -11.40 21.98
N TYR A 119 4.56 -12.46 21.21
CA TYR A 119 4.68 -12.41 19.74
C TYR A 119 3.92 -13.56 19.08
N LEU A 120 3.75 -13.47 17.76
CA LEU A 120 3.29 -14.57 16.93
C LEU A 120 4.42 -15.04 16.01
N LEU A 121 4.49 -16.34 15.74
CA LEU A 121 5.47 -16.96 14.85
C LEU A 121 4.77 -17.73 13.74
N GLY A 122 5.12 -17.42 12.49
CA GLY A 122 4.68 -18.12 11.30
C GLY A 122 5.84 -18.79 10.55
N ALA A 123 5.50 -19.50 9.48
CA ALA A 123 6.50 -19.96 8.53
C ALA A 123 7.12 -18.77 7.78
N ASN A 124 8.31 -18.98 7.23
CA ASN A 124 9.00 -17.99 6.41
C ASN A 124 8.23 -17.76 5.10
N LEU A 125 8.02 -16.50 4.76
CA LEU A 125 7.28 -16.11 3.58
C LEU A 125 8.21 -15.75 2.42
N ASN A 126 9.33 -15.06 2.65
CA ASN A 126 10.43 -14.83 1.69
C ASN A 126 10.00 -14.33 0.28
N ILE A 127 10.82 -14.65 -0.72
CA ILE A 127 10.43 -14.73 -2.13
C ILE A 127 9.25 -15.73 -2.26
N PRO A 128 8.14 -15.35 -2.91
CA PRO A 128 6.94 -16.18 -3.01
C PRO A 128 7.18 -17.63 -3.47
N GLU A 129 7.99 -17.85 -4.52
CA GLU A 129 8.29 -19.19 -5.02
C GLU A 129 9.06 -20.09 -4.05
N GLU A 130 9.68 -19.51 -3.01
CA GLU A 130 10.43 -20.21 -1.96
C GLU A 130 9.68 -20.25 -0.62
N SER A 131 8.52 -19.61 -0.54
CA SER A 131 7.69 -19.59 0.66
C SER A 131 7.32 -21.01 1.09
N ALA A 132 7.08 -21.20 2.39
CA ALA A 132 6.59 -22.48 2.90
C ALA A 132 5.32 -22.98 2.17
N ALA A 133 4.51 -22.06 1.63
CA ALA A 133 3.31 -22.34 0.85
C ALA A 133 3.64 -23.04 -0.46
N ALA A 134 4.61 -22.49 -1.20
CA ALA A 134 5.01 -22.98 -2.50
C ALA A 134 5.61 -24.39 -2.41
N VAL A 135 6.34 -24.69 -1.32
CA VAL A 135 7.03 -25.98 -1.15
C VAL A 135 6.19 -27.07 -0.47
N SER A 136 5.17 -26.72 0.31
CA SER A 136 4.40 -27.67 1.13
C SER A 136 3.07 -28.12 0.51
N GLY A 137 2.86 -27.86 -0.78
CA GLY A 137 1.66 -28.26 -1.53
C GLY A 137 0.59 -27.18 -1.67
N GLY A 138 0.91 -25.92 -1.34
CA GLY A 138 0.09 -24.75 -1.67
C GLY A 138 0.26 -24.29 -3.13
N GLU A 139 -0.07 -23.03 -3.39
CA GLU A 139 0.08 -22.42 -4.71
C GLU A 139 1.58 -22.25 -5.04
N PRO A 140 2.10 -22.78 -6.17
CA PRO A 140 3.54 -22.96 -6.38
C PRO A 140 4.30 -21.69 -6.78
N TYR A 141 3.63 -20.53 -6.92
CA TYR A 141 4.18 -19.20 -7.22
C TYR A 141 5.35 -19.15 -8.23
N THR A 142 5.38 -20.05 -9.22
CA THR A 142 6.57 -20.28 -10.05
C THR A 142 6.96 -19.02 -10.83
N GLY A 143 8.19 -18.53 -10.62
CA GLY A 143 8.72 -17.33 -11.27
C GLY A 143 8.19 -16.02 -10.67
N ILE A 144 7.55 -16.08 -9.51
CA ILE A 144 7.04 -14.92 -8.78
C ILE A 144 8.00 -14.55 -7.67
N THR A 145 8.46 -13.30 -7.71
CA THR A 145 9.42 -12.75 -6.75
C THR A 145 8.88 -11.55 -5.98
N ASP A 146 7.65 -11.14 -6.25
CA ASP A 146 7.11 -9.87 -5.80
C ASP A 146 5.96 -10.11 -4.81
N ARG A 147 5.99 -9.36 -3.72
CA ARG A 147 5.01 -9.41 -2.63
C ARG A 147 4.78 -8.02 -2.05
N GLY A 148 3.63 -7.84 -1.43
CA GLY A 148 3.40 -6.77 -0.47
C GLY A 148 2.77 -7.27 0.83
N TYR A 149 2.84 -6.39 1.82
CA TYR A 149 2.26 -6.52 3.15
C TYR A 149 1.50 -5.24 3.44
N GLN A 150 0.35 -5.36 4.06
CA GLN A 150 -0.31 -4.24 4.71
C GLN A 150 -0.94 -4.69 6.03
N LEU A 151 -1.02 -3.77 6.99
CA LEU A 151 -1.65 -4.04 8.28
C LEU A 151 -2.05 -2.75 9.00
N TRP A 152 -2.87 -2.92 10.02
CA TRP A 152 -3.18 -1.90 11.00
C TRP A 152 -2.45 -2.20 12.32
N PHE A 153 -1.89 -1.17 12.95
CA PHE A 153 -1.36 -1.29 14.31
C PHE A 153 -1.67 -0.06 15.17
N GLN A 154 -1.70 -0.25 16.49
CA GLN A 154 -1.91 0.81 17.48
C GLN A 154 -0.93 0.59 18.64
N PRO A 155 0.18 1.35 18.74
CA PRO A 155 1.08 1.24 19.88
C PRO A 155 0.35 1.63 21.15
N LEU A 156 0.38 0.82 22.21
CA LEU A 156 -0.16 1.21 23.52
C LEU A 156 0.89 2.00 24.33
N SER A 157 2.16 1.66 24.12
CA SER A 157 3.30 2.45 24.56
C SER A 157 4.35 2.54 23.44
N LEU A 158 5.25 3.53 23.54
CA LEU A 158 6.44 3.60 22.71
C LEU A 158 7.60 2.94 23.45
N PRO A 159 8.54 2.28 22.74
CA PRO A 159 9.69 1.66 23.40
C PRO A 159 10.50 2.71 24.15
N ALA A 160 10.88 2.42 25.40
CA ALA A 160 11.64 3.38 26.22
C ALA A 160 13.02 3.70 25.61
N THR A 161 13.63 2.73 24.93
CA THR A 161 14.89 2.85 24.19
C THR A 161 14.88 1.92 22.99
N GLY A 162 15.62 2.26 21.93
CA GLY A 162 15.73 1.40 20.75
C GLY A 162 14.48 1.44 19.89
N ALA A 163 14.11 0.26 19.36
CA ALA A 163 12.93 0.07 18.52
C ALA A 163 12.08 -1.11 18.99
N ALA A 164 10.83 -1.12 18.57
CA ALA A 164 9.87 -2.21 18.77
C ALA A 164 9.37 -2.69 17.40
N TRP A 165 9.47 -4.00 17.16
CA TRP A 165 9.15 -4.62 15.88
C TRP A 165 7.70 -5.05 15.85
N ILE A 166 6.99 -4.60 14.81
CA ILE A 166 5.58 -4.89 14.60
C ILE A 166 5.43 -6.14 13.73
N LEU A 167 6.23 -6.24 12.67
CA LEU A 167 6.30 -7.39 11.76
C LEU A 167 7.73 -7.52 11.23
N ASP A 168 8.20 -8.75 11.12
CA ASP A 168 9.50 -9.09 10.54
C ASP A 168 9.39 -10.42 9.79
N ASP A 169 9.63 -10.42 8.48
CA ASP A 169 9.70 -11.64 7.65
C ASP A 169 11.15 -11.94 7.27
N GLY A 170 11.98 -12.15 8.29
CA GLY A 170 13.34 -12.64 8.11
C GLY A 170 14.24 -11.67 7.33
N GLU A 171 14.18 -10.38 7.68
CA GLU A 171 14.95 -9.27 7.08
C GLU A 171 14.51 -8.89 5.64
N GLU A 172 13.56 -9.61 5.03
CA GLU A 172 13.06 -9.30 3.69
C GLU A 172 12.03 -8.17 3.71
N TYR A 173 11.15 -8.18 4.71
CA TYR A 173 10.16 -7.13 4.99
C TYR A 173 10.05 -6.90 6.48
N GLU A 174 10.12 -5.64 6.89
CA GLU A 174 10.06 -5.30 8.31
C GLU A 174 9.38 -3.96 8.57
N PHE A 175 8.61 -3.91 9.67
CA PHE A 175 8.05 -2.71 10.27
C PHE A 175 8.47 -2.59 11.72
N ARG A 176 9.11 -1.48 12.08
CA ARG A 176 9.39 -1.15 13.48
C ARG A 176 9.18 0.33 13.77
N ILE A 177 8.99 0.65 15.04
CA ILE A 177 8.92 2.02 15.55
C ILE A 177 10.06 2.28 16.52
N ASP A 178 10.66 3.47 16.46
CA ASP A 178 11.65 3.87 17.46
C ASP A 178 11.00 4.45 18.74
N SER A 179 11.83 4.85 19.70
CA SER A 179 11.38 5.46 20.96
C SER A 179 10.58 6.77 20.82
N THR A 180 10.61 7.40 19.64
CA THR A 180 9.83 8.61 19.32
C THR A 180 8.59 8.30 18.49
N GLY A 181 8.36 7.02 18.16
CA GLY A 181 7.28 6.56 17.29
C GLY A 181 7.58 6.71 15.81
N VAL A 182 8.78 7.16 15.41
CA VAL A 182 9.16 7.24 13.99
C VAL A 182 9.16 5.83 13.42
N ILE A 183 8.48 5.68 12.28
CA ILE A 183 8.36 4.39 11.59
C ILE A 183 9.62 4.17 10.77
N ILE A 184 10.18 2.97 10.90
CA ILE A 184 11.31 2.48 10.12
C ILE A 184 10.79 1.29 9.33
N ALA A 185 10.99 1.34 8.01
CA ALA A 185 10.71 0.23 7.12
C ALA A 185 12.04 -0.37 6.65
N GLU A 186 12.07 -1.68 6.44
CA GLU A 186 13.25 -2.35 5.94
C GLU A 186 12.91 -3.32 4.81
N THR A 187 13.79 -3.37 3.82
CA THR A 187 13.79 -4.39 2.77
C THR A 187 15.21 -4.86 2.58
N ARG A 188 15.48 -6.15 2.84
CA ARG A 188 16.78 -6.79 2.60
C ARG A 188 17.94 -6.01 3.21
N ASP A 189 17.96 -5.93 4.54
CA ASP A 189 19.01 -5.26 5.34
C ASP A 189 19.08 -3.73 5.14
N ALA A 190 18.24 -3.16 4.26
CA ALA A 190 18.21 -1.73 3.98
C ALA A 190 17.07 -1.09 4.77
N SER A 191 17.40 -0.53 5.93
CA SER A 191 16.43 0.24 6.70
C SER A 191 16.32 1.68 6.20
N VAL A 192 15.10 2.19 6.11
CA VAL A 192 14.79 3.60 5.88
C VAL A 192 13.99 4.14 7.05
N THR A 193 14.53 5.16 7.71
CA THR A 193 13.78 5.95 8.70
C THR A 193 12.86 6.90 7.94
N THR A 194 11.56 6.73 8.10
CA THR A 194 10.56 7.55 7.40
C THR A 194 10.39 8.91 8.07
N SER A 195 9.64 9.80 7.42
CA SER A 195 9.18 11.06 8.03
C SER A 195 7.91 10.89 8.89
N ALA A 196 7.29 9.71 8.86
CA ALA A 196 6.05 9.43 9.55
C ALA A 196 6.25 8.88 10.96
N THR A 197 5.31 9.21 11.85
CA THR A 197 5.32 8.79 13.26
C THR A 197 4.00 8.15 13.64
N ALA A 198 4.07 6.99 14.30
CA ALA A 198 2.94 6.40 15.00
C ALA A 198 2.85 6.96 16.42
N ALA A 199 1.69 7.47 16.80
CA ALA A 199 1.45 7.94 18.17
C ALA A 199 0.90 6.80 19.05
N ALA A 200 1.30 6.76 20.32
CA ALA A 200 0.70 5.85 21.28
C ALA A 200 -0.82 6.11 21.40
N GLY A 201 -1.61 5.05 21.35
CA GLY A 201 -3.06 5.06 21.37
C GLY A 201 -3.72 5.43 20.04
N ALA A 202 -2.97 5.60 18.94
CA ALA A 202 -3.53 5.90 17.62
C ALA A 202 -3.32 4.75 16.64
N TRP A 203 -4.38 4.39 15.92
CA TRP A 203 -4.28 3.45 14.80
C TRP A 203 -3.48 4.04 13.66
N THR A 204 -2.60 3.22 13.10
CA THR A 204 -1.77 3.53 11.95
C THR A 204 -1.88 2.37 10.96
N HIS A 205 -2.16 2.68 9.71
CA HIS A 205 -2.05 1.73 8.60
C HIS A 205 -0.68 1.85 7.97
N VAL A 206 -0.09 0.70 7.61
CA VAL A 206 1.12 0.64 6.79
C VAL A 206 0.91 -0.30 5.63
N ALA A 207 1.54 0.01 4.50
CA ALA A 207 1.68 -0.89 3.38
C ALA A 207 3.11 -0.82 2.84
N GLN A 208 3.71 -1.99 2.61
CA GLN A 208 5.00 -2.12 1.92
C GLN A 208 4.84 -3.06 0.75
N VAL A 209 5.20 -2.58 -0.44
CA VAL A 209 4.95 -3.32 -1.67
C VAL A 209 6.18 -3.28 -2.55
N ARG A 210 6.56 -4.45 -3.07
CA ARG A 210 7.56 -4.57 -4.13
C ARG A 210 6.83 -4.95 -5.42
N PRO A 211 6.47 -3.99 -6.28
CA PRO A 211 5.52 -4.25 -7.36
C PRO A 211 6.14 -4.86 -8.63
N SER A 212 7.45 -4.66 -8.85
CA SER A 212 8.10 -5.08 -10.11
C SER A 212 9.59 -5.37 -9.95
N GLY A 213 9.91 -6.31 -9.06
CA GLY A 213 11.26 -6.76 -8.78
C GLY A 213 12.21 -5.65 -8.33
N ASN A 214 13.51 -5.80 -8.65
CA ASN A 214 14.53 -4.83 -8.25
C ASN A 214 14.33 -3.44 -8.86
N ALA A 215 13.77 -3.38 -10.08
CA ALA A 215 13.59 -2.12 -10.78
C ALA A 215 12.43 -1.29 -10.19
N GLY A 216 11.37 -1.96 -9.73
CA GLY A 216 10.25 -1.35 -9.02
C GLY A 216 10.55 -0.93 -7.59
N GLY A 217 11.62 -1.45 -7.00
CA GLY A 217 11.97 -1.14 -5.62
C GLY A 217 10.95 -1.65 -4.60
N SER A 218 11.12 -1.24 -3.34
CA SER A 218 10.11 -1.41 -2.29
C SER A 218 9.52 -0.05 -1.96
N LEU A 219 8.21 0.06 -2.08
CA LEU A 219 7.42 1.26 -1.87
C LEU A 219 6.74 1.17 -0.51
N PHE A 220 6.72 2.26 0.25
CA PHE A 220 6.19 2.26 1.62
C PHE A 220 5.22 3.42 1.86
N TRP A 221 4.02 3.07 2.31
CA TRP A 221 2.96 4.00 2.67
C TRP A 221 2.61 3.92 4.15
N VAL A 222 2.31 5.07 4.75
CA VAL A 222 1.75 5.20 6.10
C VAL A 222 0.46 5.98 6.00
N ASN A 223 -0.64 5.39 6.47
CA ASN A 223 -1.98 5.96 6.34
C ASN A 223 -2.25 6.41 4.90
N GLY A 224 -1.94 5.56 3.93
CA GLY A 224 -2.09 5.83 2.51
C GLY A 224 -1.13 6.86 1.90
N ILE A 225 -0.29 7.55 2.68
CA ILE A 225 0.70 8.52 2.16
C ILE A 225 2.01 7.82 1.85
N ALA A 226 2.62 8.08 0.69
CA ALA A 226 3.93 7.55 0.35
C ALA A 226 5.00 8.27 1.18
N VAL A 227 5.76 7.52 1.98
CA VAL A 227 6.74 8.10 2.92
C VAL A 227 8.16 7.61 2.69
N ALA A 228 8.30 6.44 2.04
CA ALA A 228 9.61 5.96 1.64
C ALA A 228 9.55 5.09 0.39
N SER A 229 10.68 5.05 -0.30
CA SER A 229 10.92 4.16 -1.43
C SER A 229 12.37 3.73 -1.44
N GLN A 230 12.62 2.44 -1.62
CA GLN A 230 13.96 1.86 -1.60
C GLN A 230 14.22 1.04 -2.86
N THR A 231 15.49 0.85 -3.21
CA THR A 231 15.86 -0.23 -4.13
C THR A 231 15.71 -1.56 -3.39
N GLY A 232 14.90 -2.48 -3.89
CA GLY A 232 14.60 -3.72 -3.16
C GLY A 232 14.90 -4.94 -4.02
N GLU A 233 16.00 -5.62 -3.71
CA GLU A 233 16.13 -7.04 -4.05
C GLU A 233 15.54 -7.85 -2.90
N GLN A 234 15.13 -9.09 -3.14
CA GLN A 234 14.81 -10.04 -2.09
C GLN A 234 15.81 -11.19 -2.12
N ARG A 235 15.99 -11.90 -1.02
CA ARG A 235 16.76 -13.15 -0.96
C ARG A 235 15.92 -14.26 -0.32
N SER A 236 16.46 -15.47 -0.46
CA SER A 236 16.01 -16.61 0.34
C SER A 236 16.39 -16.37 1.80
N SER A 237 15.42 -16.32 2.70
CA SER A 237 15.65 -16.42 4.15
C SER A 237 15.17 -17.78 4.65
N THR A 238 15.62 -18.20 5.83
CA THR A 238 15.02 -19.39 6.48
C THR A 238 14.29 -19.01 7.76
N THR A 239 14.19 -17.71 8.00
CA THR A 239 13.65 -17.16 9.22
C THR A 239 12.17 -16.93 9.06
N GLY A 240 11.41 -17.42 10.03
CA GLY A 240 9.96 -17.35 10.04
C GLY A 240 9.47 -15.92 10.17
N LEU A 241 8.24 -15.70 9.69
CA LEU A 241 7.49 -14.49 9.97
C LEU A 241 7.28 -14.32 11.48
N VAL A 242 7.60 -13.15 12.01
CA VAL A 242 7.37 -12.78 13.42
C VAL A 242 6.50 -11.54 13.47
N ILE A 243 5.43 -11.58 14.27
CA ILE A 243 4.58 -10.42 14.56
C ILE A 243 4.75 -10.03 16.03
N GLY A 244 5.06 -8.76 16.30
CA GLY A 244 5.23 -8.22 17.65
C GLY A 244 6.62 -8.40 18.26
N SER A 245 7.58 -8.93 17.50
CA SER A 245 9.00 -8.98 17.87
C SER A 245 9.88 -9.04 16.62
N ASN A 246 11.20 -9.04 16.79
CA ASN A 246 12.14 -9.20 15.69
C ASN A 246 12.44 -10.67 15.40
N ALA A 247 12.64 -11.00 14.13
CA ALA A 247 13.40 -12.16 13.76
C ALA A 247 14.88 -11.86 14.05
N GLN A 248 15.56 -12.75 14.76
CA GLN A 248 16.99 -12.57 15.01
C GLN A 248 17.78 -12.72 13.69
N PRO A 249 18.84 -11.91 13.45
CA PRO A 249 19.64 -11.98 12.23
C PRO A 249 20.20 -13.38 12.01
N ASP A 250 19.90 -13.99 10.88
CA ASP A 250 20.03 -15.44 10.75
C ASP A 250 21.41 -15.90 10.30
N GLY A 251 22.27 -14.99 9.81
CA GLY A 251 23.56 -15.37 9.22
C GLY A 251 23.45 -16.52 8.20
N ALA A 252 22.26 -16.70 7.61
CA ALA A 252 21.74 -17.81 6.80
C ALA A 252 21.49 -19.16 7.51
N GLY A 253 20.35 -19.35 8.22
CA GLY A 253 19.95 -20.73 8.53
C GLY A 253 18.77 -21.10 9.46
N GLY A 254 18.01 -20.18 10.05
CA GLY A 254 16.68 -20.51 10.58
C GLY A 254 16.29 -19.81 11.88
N THR A 255 14.99 -19.88 12.21
CA THR A 255 14.31 -19.24 13.35
C THR A 255 15.09 -19.34 14.66
N THR A 256 15.92 -18.35 14.94
CA THR A 256 16.33 -18.08 16.31
C THR A 256 15.17 -17.32 16.94
N VAL A 257 14.46 -18.04 17.80
CA VAL A 257 13.34 -17.57 18.62
C VAL A 257 13.60 -16.14 19.11
N PRO A 258 12.66 -15.19 18.92
CA PRO A 258 12.76 -13.87 19.53
C PRO A 258 12.88 -14.04 21.06
N GLY A 259 14.05 -13.74 21.64
CA GLY A 259 14.26 -13.91 23.08
C GLY A 259 15.64 -14.38 23.52
N GLY A 260 16.68 -14.26 22.68
CA GLY A 260 18.05 -14.36 23.17
C GLY A 260 18.28 -13.35 24.32
N PRO A 261 19.10 -13.66 25.34
CA PRO A 261 19.38 -12.75 26.44
C PRO A 261 19.75 -11.35 25.93
N GLY A 262 18.97 -10.34 26.32
CA GLY A 262 19.15 -8.94 25.89
C GLY A 262 18.28 -8.49 24.72
N ASN A 263 17.43 -9.36 24.16
CA ASN A 263 16.41 -8.92 23.22
C ASN A 263 15.24 -8.27 23.96
N THR A 264 15.12 -6.95 23.86
CA THR A 264 14.00 -6.17 24.42
C THR A 264 13.09 -5.60 23.34
N ALA A 265 13.21 -6.11 22.11
CA ALA A 265 12.62 -5.57 20.89
C ALA A 265 11.13 -5.91 20.67
N PHE A 266 10.34 -6.02 21.75
CA PHE A 266 8.95 -6.46 21.68
C PHE A 266 7.99 -5.29 21.56
N PHE A 267 6.93 -5.48 20.77
CA PHE A 267 5.87 -4.49 20.59
C PHE A 267 4.85 -4.56 21.73
N ASP A 268 4.51 -3.40 22.28
CA ASP A 268 3.39 -3.22 23.22
C ASP A 268 2.29 -2.45 22.51
N GLY A 269 1.29 -3.17 21.99
CA GLY A 269 0.30 -2.59 21.09
C GLY A 269 -0.72 -3.59 20.57
N LEU A 270 -1.57 -3.10 19.66
CA LEU A 270 -2.55 -3.89 18.91
C LEU A 270 -2.11 -4.05 17.46
N VAL A 271 -2.35 -5.20 16.85
CA VAL A 271 -2.16 -5.46 15.42
C VAL A 271 -3.41 -6.12 14.85
N ASP A 272 -3.74 -5.79 13.61
CA ASP A 272 -4.92 -6.29 12.91
C ASP A 272 -4.78 -6.20 11.37
N GLU A 273 -5.62 -6.94 10.63
CA GLU A 273 -5.67 -7.02 9.15
C GLU A 273 -4.30 -7.22 8.52
N ILE A 274 -3.56 -8.22 8.97
CA ILE A 274 -2.29 -8.53 8.32
C ILE A 274 -2.61 -9.21 6.99
N ASP A 275 -2.56 -8.44 5.92
CA ASP A 275 -2.81 -8.87 4.55
C ASP A 275 -1.48 -8.93 3.79
N MET A 276 -1.20 -10.10 3.24
CA MET A 276 0.01 -10.41 2.51
C MET A 276 -0.38 -10.97 1.15
N PHE A 277 0.27 -10.49 0.10
CA PHE A 277 -0.20 -10.74 -1.26
C PHE A 277 0.95 -10.84 -2.25
N VAL A 278 0.80 -11.72 -3.24
CA VAL A 278 1.81 -11.93 -4.29
C VAL A 278 1.42 -11.19 -5.57
N LEU A 279 2.43 -10.76 -6.32
CA LEU A 279 2.29 -9.90 -7.49
C LEU A 279 3.11 -10.45 -8.67
N GLY A 280 2.74 -10.05 -9.88
CA GLY A 280 3.45 -10.36 -11.12
C GLY A 280 2.93 -11.59 -11.87
N GLY A 281 3.23 -11.65 -13.16
CA GLY A 281 2.86 -12.77 -14.02
C GLY A 281 1.35 -13.04 -14.04
N ALA A 282 0.94 -14.21 -13.52
CA ALA A 282 -0.46 -14.61 -13.44
C ALA A 282 -1.18 -14.10 -12.16
N PHE A 283 -0.47 -13.43 -11.26
CA PHE A 283 -0.95 -13.00 -9.94
C PHE A 283 -1.34 -11.52 -9.88
N GLY A 284 -1.36 -10.85 -11.04
CA GLY A 284 -1.80 -9.47 -11.13
C GLY A 284 -0.73 -8.45 -10.76
N GLU A 285 -1.16 -7.21 -10.59
CA GLU A 285 -0.32 -6.09 -10.18
C GLU A 285 -0.96 -5.40 -8.97
N PHE A 286 -0.15 -4.69 -8.19
CA PHE A 286 -0.65 -3.86 -7.11
C PHE A 286 -1.14 -2.54 -7.69
N ASP A 287 -2.40 -2.22 -7.44
CA ASP A 287 -3.02 -0.94 -7.80
C ASP A 287 -3.35 -0.19 -6.52
N TYR A 288 -2.59 0.87 -6.21
CA TYR A 288 -2.81 1.69 -5.02
C TYR A 288 -4.27 2.13 -4.85
N THR A 289 -4.97 2.45 -5.95
CA THR A 289 -6.34 2.96 -5.90
C THR A 289 -7.40 1.90 -5.57
N LYS A 290 -7.01 0.62 -5.59
CA LYS A 290 -7.86 -0.54 -5.33
C LYS A 290 -7.39 -1.42 -4.18
N ASP A 291 -6.08 -1.45 -3.93
CA ASP A 291 -5.44 -2.44 -3.08
C ASP A 291 -4.90 -1.85 -1.77
N ASN A 292 -4.72 -0.53 -1.67
CA ASN A 292 -4.27 0.11 -0.44
C ASN A 292 -5.46 0.30 0.53
N GLY A 293 -5.53 -0.51 1.59
CA GLY A 293 -6.66 -0.54 2.52
C GLY A 293 -6.95 0.81 3.18
N TYR A 294 -5.95 1.65 3.47
CA TYR A 294 -6.23 2.99 3.99
C TYR A 294 -6.94 3.86 2.95
N PHE A 295 -6.46 3.85 1.71
CA PHE A 295 -7.05 4.64 0.63
C PHE A 295 -8.51 4.24 0.39
N THR A 296 -8.75 2.93 0.23
CA THR A 296 -10.07 2.39 -0.10
C THR A 296 -11.03 2.41 1.09
N ASP A 297 -10.56 2.09 2.29
CA ASP A 297 -11.46 1.80 3.42
C ASP A 297 -11.64 2.99 4.35
N VAL A 298 -10.74 3.98 4.29
CA VAL A 298 -10.75 5.17 5.15
C VAL A 298 -10.83 6.44 4.34
N PHE A 299 -9.83 6.72 3.50
CA PHE A 299 -9.74 8.01 2.83
C PHE A 299 -10.93 8.25 1.89
N LEU A 300 -11.16 7.39 0.91
CA LEU A 300 -12.24 7.57 -0.07
C LEU A 300 -13.63 7.72 0.58
N PRO A 301 -14.07 6.82 1.49
CA PRO A 301 -15.36 6.98 2.17
C PRO A 301 -15.50 8.30 2.95
N THR A 302 -14.40 8.85 3.48
CA THR A 302 -14.43 10.14 4.20
C THR A 302 -14.57 11.35 3.29
N GLN A 303 -14.19 11.24 2.01
CA GLN A 303 -14.29 12.35 1.05
C GLN A 303 -15.73 12.51 0.54
N ASN A 304 -16.39 11.41 0.17
CA ASN A 304 -17.70 11.48 -0.47
C ASN A 304 -18.56 10.22 -0.23
N PRO A 305 -19.88 10.37 0.03
CA PRO A 305 -20.80 9.23 0.11
C PRO A 305 -20.87 8.36 -1.16
N ALA A 306 -20.49 8.87 -2.33
CA ALA A 306 -20.37 8.07 -3.56
C ALA A 306 -19.33 6.95 -3.43
N TYR A 307 -18.34 7.15 -2.56
CA TYR A 307 -17.31 6.19 -2.18
C TYR A 307 -17.61 5.48 -0.85
N SER A 308 -18.87 5.51 -0.39
CA SER A 308 -19.27 4.78 0.83
C SER A 308 -18.79 3.34 0.78
N TYR A 309 -18.32 2.83 1.91
CA TYR A 309 -17.87 1.45 2.04
C TYR A 309 -18.92 0.45 1.52
N VAL A 310 -18.50 -0.43 0.61
CA VAL A 310 -19.28 -1.55 0.10
C VAL A 310 -18.35 -2.76 0.02
N ASP A 311 -18.72 -3.85 0.67
CA ASP A 311 -17.95 -5.10 0.69
C ASP A 311 -18.88 -6.25 0.34
N VAL A 312 -18.87 -6.63 -0.92
CA VAL A 312 -19.76 -7.61 -1.56
C VAL A 312 -18.96 -8.66 -2.32
N THR A 313 -17.86 -8.27 -2.98
CA THR A 313 -17.03 -9.11 -3.84
C THR A 313 -15.55 -8.69 -3.77
N GLY A 314 -14.80 -9.25 -2.83
CA GLY A 314 -13.34 -9.21 -2.85
C GLY A 314 -12.73 -10.01 -4.01
N PRO A 315 -11.39 -10.09 -4.12
CA PRO A 315 -10.67 -10.76 -5.20
C PRO A 315 -11.03 -12.23 -5.42
N LEU A 316 -11.59 -12.89 -4.40
CA LEU A 316 -12.04 -14.28 -4.45
C LEU A 316 -13.56 -14.44 -4.70
N GLY A 317 -14.27 -13.34 -4.97
CA GLY A 317 -15.71 -13.32 -5.22
C GLY A 317 -16.57 -13.39 -3.96
N THR A 318 -15.99 -13.13 -2.79
CA THR A 318 -16.65 -13.06 -1.49
C THR A 318 -16.25 -11.79 -0.77
N ALA A 319 -17.13 -11.26 0.08
CA ALA A 319 -16.81 -10.15 0.96
C ALA A 319 -15.51 -10.43 1.72
N ASP A 320 -14.60 -9.46 1.70
CA ASP A 320 -13.26 -9.62 2.18
C ASP A 320 -12.87 -8.60 3.25
N GLY A 321 -13.71 -7.63 3.58
CA GLY A 321 -13.37 -6.61 4.57
C GLY A 321 -12.58 -5.44 3.99
N HIS A 322 -12.45 -5.35 2.67
CA HIS A 322 -12.04 -4.15 1.96
C HIS A 322 -13.20 -3.53 1.18
N ASN A 323 -13.06 -2.24 0.90
CA ASN A 323 -14.05 -1.50 0.12
C ASN A 323 -13.93 -1.81 -1.37
N ASP A 324 -14.95 -2.45 -1.95
CA ASP A 324 -15.09 -2.72 -3.38
C ASP A 324 -15.40 -1.48 -4.21
N LYS A 325 -15.74 -0.35 -3.56
CA LYS A 325 -15.91 0.91 -4.28
C LYS A 325 -14.56 1.44 -4.73
N THR A 326 -14.35 1.33 -6.03
CA THR A 326 -13.20 1.89 -6.70
C THR A 326 -13.33 3.40 -6.87
N TRP A 327 -12.20 4.09 -6.75
CA TRP A 327 -12.06 5.49 -7.15
C TRP A 327 -12.47 5.67 -8.62
N VAL A 328 -13.18 6.76 -8.91
CA VAL A 328 -13.58 7.07 -10.29
C VAL A 328 -12.38 7.69 -11.00
N GLU A 329 -11.75 6.95 -11.91
CA GLU A 329 -10.56 7.40 -12.64
C GLU A 329 -10.74 8.79 -13.27
N GLY A 330 -9.95 9.77 -12.81
CA GLY A 330 -10.01 11.19 -13.21
C GLY A 330 -10.81 12.10 -12.28
N ASP A 331 -11.41 11.58 -11.20
CA ASP A 331 -11.99 12.36 -10.10
C ASP A 331 -10.87 12.82 -9.15
N ILE A 332 -10.15 13.86 -9.54
CA ILE A 332 -8.97 14.38 -8.86
C ILE A 332 -9.36 15.07 -7.54
N ASN A 333 -10.56 15.64 -7.45
CA ASN A 333 -11.00 16.31 -6.23
C ASN A 333 -11.72 15.36 -5.23
N PHE A 334 -11.90 14.09 -5.60
CA PHE A 334 -12.55 13.04 -4.82
C PHE A 334 -14.03 13.33 -4.50
N ASP A 335 -14.75 14.06 -5.36
CA ASP A 335 -16.16 14.41 -5.16
C ASP A 335 -17.15 13.36 -5.70
N GLY A 336 -16.63 12.25 -6.21
CA GLY A 336 -17.39 11.14 -6.79
C GLY A 336 -17.88 11.39 -8.22
N SER A 337 -17.52 12.51 -8.85
CA SER A 337 -18.02 12.92 -10.16
C SER A 337 -16.96 13.56 -11.04
N ARG A 338 -16.64 12.94 -12.18
CA ARG A 338 -15.75 13.54 -13.19
C ARG A 338 -16.36 14.75 -13.86
N ASN A 339 -15.86 15.94 -13.54
CA ASN A 339 -16.38 17.21 -14.00
C ASN A 339 -15.29 18.28 -14.19
N GLN A 340 -15.69 19.54 -14.41
CA GLN A 340 -14.73 20.63 -14.66
C GLN A 340 -13.85 20.95 -13.43
N ALA A 341 -14.34 20.68 -12.21
CA ALA A 341 -13.59 20.91 -10.99
C ALA A 341 -12.34 20.02 -10.90
N ASP A 342 -12.36 18.80 -11.44
CA ASP A 342 -11.19 17.93 -11.54
C ASP A 342 -10.13 18.49 -12.47
N ILE A 343 -10.58 19.05 -13.61
CA ILE A 343 -9.69 19.72 -14.54
C ILE A 343 -9.03 20.93 -13.90
N ASP A 344 -9.78 21.69 -13.12
CA ASP A 344 -9.27 22.85 -12.39
C ASP A 344 -8.28 22.42 -11.29
N ALA A 345 -8.54 21.30 -10.62
CA ALA A 345 -7.63 20.69 -9.64
C ALA A 345 -6.32 20.20 -10.30
N PHE A 346 -6.41 19.52 -11.45
CA PHE A 346 -5.24 19.13 -12.24
C PHE A 346 -4.37 20.33 -12.62
N VAL A 347 -4.98 21.42 -13.10
CA VAL A 347 -4.22 22.65 -13.43
C VAL A 347 -3.57 23.25 -12.19
N ALA A 348 -4.23 23.20 -11.04
CA ALA A 348 -3.67 23.70 -9.78
C ALA A 348 -2.49 22.85 -9.28
N GLY A 349 -2.51 21.54 -9.52
CA GLY A 349 -1.45 20.61 -9.16
C GLY A 349 -0.40 20.37 -10.25
N TRP A 350 -0.51 21.02 -11.41
CA TRP A 350 0.43 20.88 -12.51
C TRP A 350 1.89 21.10 -12.08
N ARG A 351 2.76 20.14 -12.39
CA ARG A 351 4.18 20.08 -11.97
C ARG A 351 4.39 20.00 -10.46
N SER A 352 3.39 19.56 -9.71
CA SER A 352 3.60 19.16 -8.33
C SER A 352 4.41 17.85 -8.27
N THR A 353 5.11 17.63 -7.16
CA THR A 353 5.87 16.40 -6.91
C THR A 353 5.93 16.16 -5.40
N ASN A 354 6.01 14.89 -4.99
CA ASN A 354 6.27 14.48 -3.61
C ASN A 354 7.74 14.07 -3.36
N ALA A 355 8.64 14.29 -4.31
CA ALA A 355 10.05 13.89 -4.20
C ALA A 355 10.75 14.42 -2.92
N ASP A 356 10.35 15.60 -2.42
CA ASP A 356 10.91 16.18 -1.19
C ASP A 356 10.39 15.52 0.10
N SER A 357 9.24 14.83 0.05
CA SER A 357 8.65 14.11 1.19
C SER A 357 9.03 12.63 1.23
N LEU A 358 9.41 12.06 0.09
CA LEU A 358 9.77 10.66 -0.03
C LEU A 358 11.23 10.44 0.45
N VAL A 359 11.42 9.54 1.41
CA VAL A 359 12.76 9.18 1.89
C VAL A 359 13.25 7.90 1.21
N GLY A 360 14.54 7.83 0.87
CA GLY A 360 15.18 6.63 0.35
C GLY A 360 15.72 6.82 -1.07
N ALA A 361 16.03 5.70 -1.74
CA ALA A 361 16.70 5.67 -3.04
C ALA A 361 15.95 4.86 -4.10
N GLY A 362 14.70 4.46 -3.83
CA GLY A 362 13.84 3.78 -4.79
C GLY A 362 13.20 4.74 -5.80
N PRO A 363 12.29 4.24 -6.65
CA PRO A 363 11.58 5.07 -7.61
C PRO A 363 10.62 6.06 -6.92
N GLY A 364 10.20 7.07 -7.69
CA GLY A 364 9.06 7.90 -7.32
C GLY A 364 7.79 7.05 -7.21
N VAL A 365 6.86 7.50 -6.38
CA VAL A 365 5.60 6.81 -6.14
C VAL A 365 4.57 7.81 -5.64
N GLY A 366 3.36 7.71 -6.18
CA GLY A 366 2.22 8.54 -5.82
C GLY A 366 1.45 8.05 -4.60
N ASP A 367 0.56 8.90 -4.14
CA ASP A 367 -0.41 8.64 -3.08
C ASP A 367 -1.66 9.50 -3.30
N TYR A 368 -2.63 9.45 -2.39
CA TYR A 368 -3.86 10.24 -2.53
C TYR A 368 -3.61 11.77 -2.52
N VAL A 369 -2.49 12.26 -1.99
CA VAL A 369 -2.16 13.70 -2.00
C VAL A 369 -1.61 14.12 -3.35
N THR A 370 -0.78 13.30 -4.00
CA THR A 370 -0.34 13.57 -5.38
C THR A 370 -1.48 13.31 -6.37
N LEU A 371 -2.27 12.25 -6.17
CA LEU A 371 -3.46 11.98 -6.96
C LEU A 371 -4.45 13.15 -6.89
N GLY A 372 -4.63 13.75 -5.71
CA GLY A 372 -5.42 14.96 -5.49
C GLY A 372 -4.88 16.23 -6.15
N LYS A 373 -3.68 16.15 -6.73
CA LYS A 373 -3.03 17.19 -7.54
C LYS A 373 -2.97 16.80 -9.02
N GLY A 374 -3.40 15.60 -9.38
CA GLY A 374 -3.46 15.14 -10.76
C GLY A 374 -2.36 14.16 -11.18
N ASP A 375 -1.61 13.58 -10.24
CA ASP A 375 -0.73 12.41 -10.47
C ASP A 375 -1.61 11.16 -10.70
N LEU A 376 -2.01 10.94 -11.95
CA LEU A 376 -2.94 9.91 -12.39
C LEU A 376 -2.25 8.58 -12.71
N ASP A 377 -0.94 8.57 -12.97
CA ASP A 377 -0.16 7.33 -13.12
C ASP A 377 0.60 6.91 -11.86
N LEU A 378 0.53 7.70 -10.79
CA LEU A 378 1.04 7.42 -9.45
C LEU A 378 2.57 7.26 -9.42
N ASP A 379 3.28 8.04 -10.21
CA ASP A 379 4.75 8.09 -10.19
C ASP A 379 5.32 9.12 -9.21
N GLY A 380 4.44 9.89 -8.54
CA GLY A 380 4.78 10.86 -7.51
C GLY A 380 4.93 12.29 -8.02
N ASP A 381 4.71 12.56 -9.31
CA ASP A 381 4.60 13.91 -9.84
C ASP A 381 3.36 14.13 -10.72
N THR A 382 3.15 15.38 -11.16
CA THR A 382 2.01 15.71 -12.03
C THR A 382 2.54 16.35 -13.30
N ASP A 383 2.49 15.63 -14.41
CA ASP A 383 3.13 16.07 -15.63
C ASP A 383 2.42 15.67 -16.93
N ILE A 384 3.13 15.67 -18.05
CA ILE A 384 2.55 15.39 -19.36
C ILE A 384 1.99 13.97 -19.48
N ASP A 385 2.56 13.00 -18.76
CA ASP A 385 2.10 11.62 -18.79
C ASP A 385 0.73 11.53 -18.10
N ASP A 386 0.54 12.22 -16.97
CA ASP A 386 -0.78 12.37 -16.35
C ASP A 386 -1.78 13.13 -17.20
N PHE A 387 -1.33 14.16 -17.92
CA PHE A 387 -2.23 14.88 -18.83
C PHE A 387 -2.77 13.94 -19.93
N VAL A 388 -1.99 12.95 -20.35
CA VAL A 388 -2.45 11.92 -21.29
C VAL A 388 -3.50 11.03 -20.62
N GLN A 389 -3.28 10.58 -19.38
CA GLN A 389 -4.27 9.81 -18.61
C GLN A 389 -5.57 10.60 -18.39
N LEU A 390 -5.47 11.87 -18.02
CA LEU A 390 -6.60 12.77 -17.85
C LEU A 390 -7.45 12.84 -19.12
N ARG A 391 -6.82 12.91 -20.29
CA ARG A 391 -7.55 12.93 -21.57
C ARG A 391 -8.29 11.63 -21.85
N PHE A 392 -7.76 10.49 -21.41
CA PHE A 392 -8.46 9.22 -21.52
C PHE A 392 -9.63 9.15 -20.52
N ALA A 393 -9.40 9.53 -19.27
CA ALA A 393 -10.41 9.57 -18.22
C ALA A 393 -11.62 10.45 -18.59
N PHE A 394 -11.39 11.60 -19.24
CA PHE A 394 -12.45 12.54 -19.66
C PHE A 394 -12.98 12.32 -21.08
N ALA A 395 -12.60 11.23 -21.76
CA ALA A 395 -13.10 10.92 -23.09
C ALA A 395 -14.64 10.78 -23.08
N GLY A 396 -15.34 11.67 -23.80
CA GLY A 396 -16.81 11.68 -23.88
C GLY A 396 -17.50 12.44 -22.75
N VAL A 397 -16.76 13.04 -21.83
CA VAL A 397 -17.29 13.95 -20.79
C VAL A 397 -17.27 15.39 -21.32
N ALA A 398 -18.33 16.16 -21.07
CA ALA A 398 -18.47 17.53 -21.57
C ALA A 398 -17.71 18.55 -20.69
N VAL A 399 -16.37 18.48 -20.70
CA VAL A 399 -15.47 19.42 -20.00
C VAL A 399 -14.56 20.16 -20.97
N THR A 400 -13.94 21.24 -20.51
CA THR A 400 -12.89 21.94 -21.27
C THR A 400 -11.52 21.47 -20.79
N MET A 401 -10.77 20.75 -21.64
CA MET A 401 -9.41 20.33 -21.30
C MET A 401 -8.48 21.53 -21.09
N PRO A 402 -7.47 21.43 -20.21
CA PRO A 402 -6.46 22.45 -20.00
C PRO A 402 -5.80 22.88 -21.32
N THR A 403 -5.68 24.18 -21.52
CA THR A 403 -4.87 24.75 -22.60
C THR A 403 -3.41 24.83 -22.19
N ALA A 404 -2.49 24.82 -23.17
CA ALA A 404 -1.07 25.05 -22.90
C ALA A 404 -0.79 26.37 -22.16
N ALA A 405 -1.62 27.40 -22.37
CA ALA A 405 -1.51 28.68 -21.66
C ALA A 405 -1.88 28.56 -20.17
N GLN A 406 -2.90 27.75 -19.84
CA GLN A 406 -3.27 27.49 -18.45
C GLN A 406 -2.17 26.71 -17.73
N LEU A 407 -1.64 25.66 -18.35
CA LEU A 407 -0.55 24.86 -17.76
C LEU A 407 0.75 25.67 -17.64
N ALA A 408 1.07 26.53 -18.61
CA ALA A 408 2.23 27.42 -18.55
C ALA A 408 2.11 28.45 -17.42
N GLY A 409 0.90 28.89 -17.07
CA GLY A 409 0.65 29.83 -15.98
C GLY A 409 0.58 29.19 -14.59
N ALA A 410 0.44 27.87 -14.50
CA ALA A 410 0.36 27.14 -13.22
C ALA A 410 1.75 26.93 -12.57
N VAL A 411 2.82 26.95 -13.36
CA VAL A 411 4.19 26.85 -12.84
C VAL A 411 4.54 28.16 -12.12
N PRO A 412 4.93 28.16 -10.83
CA PRO A 412 5.38 29.36 -10.14
C PRO A 412 6.52 30.01 -10.93
N GLU A 413 6.25 31.16 -11.57
CA GLU A 413 7.25 31.75 -12.45
C GLU A 413 8.52 32.10 -11.63
N PRO A 414 9.72 31.64 -12.05
CA PRO A 414 10.98 32.06 -11.42
C PRO A 414 11.19 33.57 -11.51
N SER A 415 10.44 34.24 -12.39
CA SER A 415 10.38 35.69 -12.54
C SER A 415 9.99 36.39 -11.24
N THR A 416 9.17 35.80 -10.36
CA THR A 416 8.77 36.46 -9.10
C THR A 416 9.97 36.63 -8.16
N CYS A 417 10.81 35.60 -8.05
CA CYS A 417 12.07 35.67 -7.31
C CYS A 417 13.07 36.60 -8.00
N ALA A 418 13.19 36.54 -9.33
CA ALA A 418 14.09 37.41 -10.09
C ALA A 418 13.66 38.89 -10.03
N LEU A 419 12.36 39.19 -10.07
CA LEU A 419 11.80 40.53 -9.96
C LEU A 419 11.90 41.06 -8.53
N MET A 420 11.69 40.22 -7.52
CA MET A 420 11.95 40.61 -6.12
C MET A 420 13.44 40.89 -5.89
N LEU A 421 14.35 40.09 -6.46
CA LEU A 421 15.79 40.35 -6.40
C LEU A 421 16.15 41.64 -7.16
N ALA A 422 15.64 41.83 -8.37
CA ALA A 422 15.89 43.05 -9.15
C ALA A 422 15.33 44.31 -8.46
N GLY A 423 14.14 44.21 -7.87
CA GLY A 423 13.53 45.27 -7.06
C GLY A 423 14.31 45.56 -5.78
N GLY A 424 14.72 44.51 -5.06
CA GLY A 424 15.53 44.61 -3.85
C GLY A 424 16.90 45.24 -4.08
N VAL A 425 17.60 44.82 -5.14
CA VAL A 425 18.88 45.42 -5.57
C VAL A 425 18.68 46.89 -5.94
N SER A 426 17.64 47.21 -6.70
CA SER A 426 17.34 48.60 -7.09
C SER A 426 17.05 49.50 -5.88
N ALA A 427 16.28 49.01 -4.91
CA ALA A 427 15.98 49.72 -3.67
C ALA A 427 17.23 49.91 -2.79
N TRP A 428 18.08 48.88 -2.68
CA TRP A 428 19.32 48.92 -1.93
C TRP A 428 20.35 49.89 -2.53
N VAL A 429 20.54 49.88 -3.85
CA VAL A 429 21.40 50.84 -4.56
C VAL A 429 20.89 52.27 -4.36
N ARG A 430 19.57 52.49 -4.38
CA ARG A 430 18.98 53.81 -4.11
C ARG A 430 19.21 54.27 -2.67
N ARG A 431 19.18 53.37 -1.69
CA ARG A 431 19.45 53.70 -0.27
C ARG A 431 20.91 54.06 -0.01
N ARG A 432 21.88 53.44 -0.71
CA ARG A 432 23.31 53.79 -0.58
C ARG A 432 23.70 55.13 -1.20
N ARG A 433 22.89 55.67 -2.11
CA ARG A 433 23.16 56.96 -2.79
C ARG A 433 22.55 58.18 -2.07
N ARG A 434 21.75 57.95 -1.03
CA ARG A 434 21.28 58.99 -0.10
C ARG A 434 22.14 58.94 1.14
#